data_AF-A0A1J1J9G7-F1
#
_entry.id   AF-A0A1J1J9G7-F1
#
_cell.length_a   1.000
_cell.length_b   1.000
_cell.length_c   1.000
_cell.angle_alpha   90.00
_cell.angle_beta   90.00
_cell.angle_gamma   90.00
#
_symmetry.space_group_name_H-M   'P 1'
#
loop_
_entity.id
_entity.type
_entity.pdbx_description
1 polymer ?
#
loop_
_entity_poly.entity_id
_entity_poly.type
_entity_poly.pdbx_seq_one_letter_code
_entity_poly.pdbx_strand_id
1 'polypeptide(L)'
;MKNYVKSRGISKGHSWLDQNQKEISNPPILNSVIQMVDSDDFSLVLYRLEGQLSLLVTGLETKNRTDNRTRKIKNSVLWVGDNSDEAILRKISIQALNGELAAKIDQAVFSENNAQGFKVNFEQLEPKKLGLPSVENKPDNSNKIGNLSACKNDLIGDLRQYSLPIQEGMLVVVVSSTVSQSSLEREKVWRGLSDVISGDEWVDLSVKGDQGDNFRGQPSDSNRDPNTSSQPEKGKFGTPYTSPSGLPTPFSASSRSDKRSPEDSPLKKWIPIIVAFVIGLLIGIVGHYLYYSNIPNMQKQQIEQNEKTIGDQEDKIADQDKRINDQEDIIVNKEKTIKQKDKLIEDIFNYAKEFTDKGLPLIERINGVQK
;
A
#
# COMPACT_ATOMS: atom_id res chain seq x y z
N MET A 1 14.06 -20.56 4.29
CA MET A 1 13.07 -19.47 4.48
C MET A 1 12.85 -19.08 5.95
N LYS A 2 12.87 -17.78 6.26
CA LYS A 2 12.54 -17.17 7.56
C LYS A 2 11.14 -16.56 7.50
N ASN A 3 10.40 -16.60 8.60
CA ASN A 3 9.02 -16.10 8.65
C ASN A 3 8.86 -15.11 9.81
N TYR A 4 8.08 -14.05 9.59
CA TYR A 4 7.75 -13.06 10.59
C TYR A 4 6.25 -12.77 10.52
N VAL A 5 5.62 -12.57 11.68
CA VAL A 5 4.19 -12.27 11.75
C VAL A 5 3.97 -11.01 12.55
N LYS A 6 3.24 -10.06 11.95
CA LYS A 6 2.71 -8.89 12.62
C LYS A 6 1.29 -9.17 13.06
N SER A 7 0.99 -8.93 14.32
CA SER A 7 -0.38 -9.01 14.82
C SER A 7 -0.55 -8.13 16.06
N ARG A 8 -1.75 -8.17 16.63
CA ARG A 8 -2.14 -7.43 17.83
C ARG A 8 -2.80 -8.35 18.85
N GLY A 9 -2.46 -8.16 20.13
CA GLY A 9 -3.22 -8.70 21.25
C GLY A 9 -4.34 -7.76 21.71
N ILE A 10 -5.09 -8.16 22.74
CA ILE A 10 -6.23 -7.37 23.26
C ILE A 10 -5.78 -6.02 23.84
N SER A 11 -4.61 -5.95 24.50
CA SER A 11 -4.13 -4.71 25.15
C SER A 11 -2.75 -4.22 24.69
N LYS A 12 -2.04 -4.95 23.83
CA LYS A 12 -0.75 -4.52 23.25
C LYS A 12 -0.95 -3.91 21.85
N GLY A 13 -0.02 -3.05 21.44
CA GLY A 13 0.04 -2.53 20.07
C GLY A 13 0.33 -3.61 19.03
N HIS A 14 0.38 -3.23 17.75
CA HIS A 14 0.84 -4.15 16.71
C HIS A 14 2.35 -4.34 16.82
N SER A 15 2.83 -5.58 16.83
CA SER A 15 4.25 -5.89 16.84
C SER A 15 4.56 -7.09 15.95
N TRP A 16 5.81 -7.16 15.49
CA TRP A 16 6.33 -8.28 14.71
C TRP A 16 6.96 -9.31 15.64
N LEU A 17 6.63 -10.58 15.44
CA LEU A 17 7.32 -11.71 16.07
C LEU A 17 8.15 -12.48 15.05
N ASP A 18 9.36 -12.89 15.45
CA ASP A 18 10.17 -13.87 14.73
C ASP A 18 9.79 -15.31 15.11
N GLN A 19 10.40 -16.29 14.45
CA GLN A 19 10.18 -17.73 14.69
C GLN A 19 10.45 -18.18 16.14
N ASN A 20 11.22 -17.39 16.91
CA ASN A 20 11.52 -17.64 18.32
C ASN A 20 10.53 -16.95 19.27
N GLN A 21 9.41 -16.42 18.76
CA GLN A 21 8.44 -15.59 19.49
C GLN A 21 9.03 -14.29 20.03
N LYS A 22 10.17 -13.83 19.50
CA LYS A 22 10.80 -12.61 19.96
C LYS A 22 10.20 -11.42 19.21
N GLU A 23 9.81 -10.40 19.99
CA GLU A 23 9.37 -9.13 19.44
C GLU A 23 10.55 -8.42 18.76
N ILE A 24 10.33 -8.00 17.52
CA ILE A 24 11.29 -7.23 16.72
C ILE A 24 10.63 -5.94 16.27
N SER A 25 11.41 -4.86 16.22
CA SER A 25 10.93 -3.54 15.80
C SER A 25 10.55 -3.55 14.32
N ASN A 26 11.45 -4.02 13.46
CA ASN A 26 11.20 -4.19 12.03
C ASN A 26 11.97 -5.41 11.50
N PRO A 27 11.30 -6.33 10.79
CA PRO A 27 11.99 -7.38 10.07
C PRO A 27 12.84 -6.82 8.90
N PRO A 28 13.82 -7.61 8.40
CA PRO A 28 14.65 -7.21 7.26
C PRO A 28 13.81 -6.81 6.04
N ILE A 29 14.33 -5.90 5.21
CA ILE A 29 13.76 -5.49 3.91
C ILE A 29 12.42 -4.73 4.02
N LEU A 30 11.78 -4.69 5.19
CA LEU A 30 10.48 -4.05 5.37
C LEU A 30 10.49 -2.57 4.97
N ASN A 31 11.56 -1.81 5.29
CA ASN A 31 11.65 -0.40 4.93
C ASN A 31 11.63 -0.16 3.41
N SER A 32 12.17 -1.09 2.62
CA SER A 32 12.18 -1.01 1.15
C SER A 32 10.82 -1.34 0.53
N VAL A 33 10.01 -2.15 1.23
CA VAL A 33 8.74 -2.67 0.69
C VAL A 33 7.53 -1.86 1.21
N ILE A 34 7.61 -1.30 2.41
CA ILE A 34 6.47 -0.68 3.09
C ILE A 34 5.96 0.59 2.40
N GLN A 35 6.79 1.25 1.59
CA GLN A 35 6.40 2.48 0.88
C GLN A 35 5.32 2.25 -0.20
N MET A 36 5.21 1.02 -0.70
CA MET A 36 4.22 0.63 -1.71
C MET A 36 3.13 -0.27 -1.13
N VAL A 37 2.93 -0.24 0.19
CA VAL A 37 2.04 -1.17 0.90
C VAL A 37 1.15 -0.38 1.82
N ASP A 38 -0.15 -0.64 1.74
CA ASP A 38 -1.07 -0.20 2.76
C ASP A 38 -1.03 -1.20 3.94
N SER A 39 -0.68 -0.71 5.13
CA SER A 39 -0.63 -1.56 6.32
C SER A 39 -2.01 -1.90 6.86
N ASP A 40 -3.01 -1.06 6.55
CA ASP A 40 -4.38 -1.22 7.00
C ASP A 40 -5.19 -2.04 6.01
N ASP A 41 -4.86 -2.04 4.71
CA ASP A 41 -5.56 -2.84 3.70
C ASP A 41 -4.78 -4.06 3.19
N PHE A 42 -5.46 -4.91 2.41
CA PHE A 42 -4.82 -6.07 1.79
C PHE A 42 -3.83 -5.58 0.74
N SER A 43 -2.55 -5.85 1.01
CA SER A 43 -1.49 -5.67 0.04
C SER A 43 -0.62 -6.91 -0.02
N LEU A 44 -0.05 -7.16 -1.18
CA LEU A 44 0.88 -8.26 -1.43
C LEU A 44 2.06 -7.75 -2.24
N VAL A 45 3.27 -7.98 -1.75
CA VAL A 45 4.49 -7.60 -2.46
C VAL A 45 5.50 -8.74 -2.48
N LEU A 46 5.99 -9.06 -3.68
CA LEU A 46 7.20 -9.86 -3.90
C LEU A 46 8.34 -8.93 -4.28
N TYR A 47 9.42 -8.97 -3.51
CA TYR A 47 10.56 -8.06 -3.66
C TYR A 47 11.88 -8.84 -3.61
N ARG A 48 12.80 -8.51 -4.51
CA ARG A 48 14.13 -9.14 -4.57
C ARG A 48 15.24 -8.13 -4.28
N LEU A 49 16.17 -8.50 -3.41
CA LEU A 49 17.35 -7.69 -3.08
C LEU A 49 18.53 -8.59 -2.74
N GLU A 50 19.68 -8.39 -3.40
CA GLU A 50 20.92 -9.12 -3.11
C GLU A 50 20.74 -10.64 -3.11
N GLY A 51 19.92 -11.16 -4.04
CA GLY A 51 19.62 -12.59 -4.16
C GLY A 51 18.67 -13.17 -3.10
N GLN A 52 18.15 -12.34 -2.19
CA GLN A 52 17.04 -12.70 -1.31
C GLN A 52 15.70 -12.32 -1.94
N LEU A 53 14.71 -13.18 -1.76
CA LEU A 53 13.35 -12.98 -2.23
C LEU A 53 12.41 -12.92 -1.03
N SER A 54 11.65 -11.82 -0.92
CA SER A 54 10.75 -11.55 0.18
C SER A 54 9.31 -11.46 -0.30
N LEU A 55 8.39 -12.06 0.46
CA LEU A 55 6.95 -11.94 0.28
C LEU A 55 6.34 -11.28 1.50
N LEU A 56 5.82 -10.07 1.35
CA LEU A 56 5.01 -9.39 2.36
C LEU A 56 3.53 -9.50 1.98
N VAL A 57 2.70 -9.90 2.94
CA VAL A 57 1.24 -9.87 2.83
C VAL A 57 0.67 -9.13 4.04
N THR A 58 -0.11 -8.08 3.81
CA THR A 58 -0.75 -7.26 4.86
C THR A 58 -2.28 -7.38 4.83
N GLY A 59 -2.94 -6.79 5.83
CA GLY A 59 -4.40 -6.69 5.83
C GLY A 59 -5.18 -8.00 5.95
N LEU A 60 -4.56 -9.10 6.41
CA LEU A 60 -5.24 -10.40 6.52
C LEU A 60 -6.21 -10.38 7.71
N GLU A 61 -7.51 -10.28 7.43
CA GLU A 61 -8.54 -10.22 8.47
C GLU A 61 -8.59 -11.51 9.31
N THR A 62 -8.69 -11.33 10.62
CA THR A 62 -9.02 -12.41 11.57
C THR A 62 -10.54 -12.63 11.61
N LYS A 63 -10.98 -13.86 11.94
CA LYS A 63 -12.43 -14.16 12.05
C LYS A 63 -13.05 -13.63 13.33
N ASN A 64 -12.40 -13.91 14.46
CA ASN A 64 -13.02 -13.74 15.79
C ASN A 64 -12.24 -12.78 16.71
N ARG A 65 -11.09 -12.25 16.27
CA ARG A 65 -10.23 -11.42 17.10
C ARG A 65 -10.50 -9.94 16.83
N THR A 66 -10.89 -9.23 17.87
CA THR A 66 -11.09 -7.78 17.81
C THR A 66 -10.15 -7.05 18.75
N ASP A 67 -9.81 -5.82 18.40
CA ASP A 67 -9.06 -4.93 19.29
C ASP A 67 -9.97 -4.37 20.41
N ASN A 68 -9.38 -3.58 21.30
CA ASN A 68 -10.08 -2.89 22.38
C ASN A 68 -11.08 -1.81 21.91
N ARG A 69 -11.16 -1.56 20.60
CA ARG A 69 -12.11 -0.66 19.94
C ARG A 69 -13.09 -1.44 19.04
N THR A 70 -13.25 -2.74 19.30
CA THR A 70 -14.14 -3.67 18.57
C THR A 70 -13.87 -3.80 17.06
N ARG A 71 -12.73 -3.32 16.57
CA ARG A 71 -12.33 -3.49 15.16
C ARG A 71 -11.70 -4.86 14.99
N LYS A 72 -11.93 -5.52 13.85
CA LYS A 72 -11.23 -6.77 13.52
C LYS A 72 -9.72 -6.54 13.51
N ILE A 73 -8.97 -7.42 14.16
CA ILE A 73 -7.51 -7.42 14.08
C ILE A 73 -7.11 -7.94 12.70
N LYS A 74 -6.12 -7.28 12.09
CA LYS A 74 -5.52 -7.70 10.83
C LYS A 74 -4.11 -8.23 11.10
N ASN A 75 -3.77 -9.34 10.45
CA ASN A 75 -2.44 -9.93 10.50
C ASN A 75 -1.63 -9.47 9.29
N SER A 76 -0.32 -9.41 9.45
CA SER A 76 0.62 -9.33 8.32
C SER A 76 1.65 -10.43 8.47
N VAL A 77 2.13 -10.95 7.35
CA VAL A 77 3.15 -12.00 7.34
C VAL A 77 4.21 -11.66 6.32
N LEU A 78 5.46 -11.89 6.71
CA LEU A 78 6.62 -11.73 5.86
C LEU A 78 7.37 -13.06 5.79
N TRP A 79 7.55 -13.57 4.58
CA TRP A 79 8.46 -14.68 4.29
C TRP A 79 9.70 -14.15 3.59
N VAL A 80 10.88 -14.55 4.05
CA VAL A 80 12.17 -14.19 3.45
C VAL A 80 12.90 -15.47 3.08
N GLY A 81 13.06 -15.71 1.79
CA GLY A 81 13.75 -16.86 1.21
C GLY A 81 14.89 -16.42 0.29
N ASP A 82 15.50 -17.40 -0.36
CA ASP A 82 16.45 -17.17 -1.45
C ASP A 82 15.77 -17.42 -2.82
N ASN A 83 16.55 -17.34 -3.90
CA ASN A 83 16.04 -17.59 -5.25
C ASN A 83 15.49 -19.03 -5.45
N SER A 84 15.93 -20.01 -4.65
CA SER A 84 15.40 -21.38 -4.73
C SER A 84 14.01 -21.52 -4.10
N ASP A 85 13.64 -20.59 -3.20
CA ASP A 85 12.31 -20.49 -2.58
C ASP A 85 11.27 -19.80 -3.50
N GLU A 86 11.63 -19.35 -4.71
CA GLU A 86 10.75 -18.60 -5.62
C GLU A 86 9.40 -19.28 -5.86
N ALA A 87 9.41 -20.56 -6.22
CA ALA A 87 8.20 -21.30 -6.52
C ALA A 87 7.31 -21.44 -5.28
N ILE A 88 7.90 -21.50 -4.08
CA ILE A 88 7.17 -21.56 -2.81
C ILE A 88 6.50 -20.22 -2.53
N LEU A 89 7.25 -19.12 -2.66
CA LEU A 89 6.72 -17.77 -2.42
C LEU A 89 5.60 -17.42 -3.40
N ARG A 90 5.76 -17.76 -4.69
CA ARG A 90 4.72 -17.59 -5.71
C ARG A 90 3.45 -18.37 -5.39
N LYS A 91 3.59 -19.61 -4.89
CA LYS A 91 2.44 -20.42 -4.42
C LYS A 91 1.72 -19.80 -3.23
N ILE A 92 2.46 -19.24 -2.26
CA ILE A 92 1.86 -18.52 -1.12
C ILE A 92 1.13 -17.27 -1.62
N SER A 93 1.69 -16.56 -2.60
CA SER A 93 1.04 -15.39 -3.21
C SER A 93 -0.28 -15.75 -3.88
N ILE A 94 -0.36 -16.88 -4.59
CA ILE A 94 -1.61 -17.37 -5.19
C ILE A 94 -2.67 -17.62 -4.10
N GLN A 95 -2.30 -18.25 -2.99
CA GLN A 95 -3.26 -18.47 -1.89
C GLN A 95 -3.72 -17.18 -1.22
N ALA A 96 -2.83 -16.20 -1.09
CA ALA A 96 -3.18 -14.89 -0.57
C ALA A 96 -4.21 -14.21 -1.49
N LEU A 97 -3.98 -14.23 -2.80
CA LEU A 97 -4.90 -13.65 -3.78
C LEU A 97 -6.24 -14.38 -3.80
N ASN A 98 -6.27 -15.70 -3.67
CA ASN A 98 -7.52 -16.47 -3.54
C ASN A 98 -8.30 -16.20 -2.24
N GLY A 99 -7.72 -15.49 -1.27
CA GLY A 99 -8.32 -15.28 0.05
C GLY A 99 -8.23 -16.49 0.99
N GLU A 100 -7.49 -17.53 0.60
CA GLU A 100 -7.34 -18.76 1.39
C GLU A 100 -6.31 -18.60 2.51
N LEU A 101 -5.30 -17.74 2.31
CA LEU A 101 -4.19 -17.57 3.26
C LEU A 101 -4.66 -17.00 4.60
N ALA A 102 -5.60 -16.05 4.59
CA ALA A 102 -6.07 -15.36 5.80
C ALA A 102 -6.54 -16.34 6.89
N ALA A 103 -7.33 -17.36 6.50
CA ALA A 103 -7.83 -18.35 7.44
C ALA A 103 -6.72 -19.22 8.05
N LYS A 104 -5.65 -19.52 7.30
CA LYS A 104 -4.50 -20.30 7.78
C LYS A 104 -3.66 -19.49 8.75
N ILE A 105 -3.46 -18.21 8.45
CA ILE A 105 -2.77 -17.29 9.38
C ILE A 105 -3.59 -17.11 10.66
N ASP A 106 -4.91 -16.92 10.56
CA ASP A 106 -5.77 -16.76 11.74
C ASP A 106 -5.72 -17.98 12.67
N GLN A 107 -5.63 -19.20 12.11
CA GLN A 107 -5.45 -20.42 12.90
C GLN A 107 -4.09 -20.50 13.61
N ALA A 108 -3.04 -20.02 12.95
CA ALA A 108 -1.69 -20.04 13.50
C ALA A 108 -1.46 -18.94 14.55
N VAL A 109 -2.21 -17.84 14.51
CA VAL A 109 -2.01 -16.68 15.40
C VAL A 109 -3.10 -16.62 16.46
N PHE A 110 -2.75 -16.94 17.70
CA PHE A 110 -3.69 -17.04 18.81
C PHE A 110 -3.26 -16.16 19.99
N SER A 111 -4.24 -15.76 20.81
CA SER A 111 -4.01 -15.11 22.10
C SER A 111 -4.30 -16.12 23.20
N GLU A 112 -3.28 -16.54 23.94
CA GLU A 112 -3.49 -17.40 25.11
C GLU A 112 -4.28 -16.64 26.18
N ASN A 113 -5.42 -17.19 26.60
CA ASN A 113 -6.22 -16.74 27.74
C ASN A 113 -6.62 -15.26 27.73
N ASN A 114 -6.75 -14.64 26.55
CA ASN A 114 -6.99 -13.20 26.43
C ASN A 114 -5.93 -12.34 27.16
N ALA A 115 -4.76 -12.90 27.48
CA ALA A 115 -3.65 -12.19 28.09
C ALA A 115 -3.04 -11.21 27.09
N GLN A 116 -2.30 -10.22 27.61
CA GLN A 116 -1.74 -9.13 26.82
C GLN A 116 -0.77 -9.64 25.73
N GLY A 117 -1.24 -9.77 24.49
CA GLY A 117 -0.39 -10.10 23.33
C GLY A 117 -0.96 -11.20 22.43
N PHE A 118 -0.09 -11.77 21.61
CA PHE A 118 -0.38 -12.90 20.74
C PHE A 118 0.84 -13.83 20.68
N LYS A 119 0.60 -15.09 20.32
CA LYS A 119 1.62 -16.08 19.98
C LYS A 119 1.33 -16.62 18.58
N VAL A 120 2.37 -17.19 17.96
CA VAL A 120 2.28 -17.71 16.59
C VAL A 120 2.76 -19.15 16.57
N ASN A 121 1.94 -20.08 16.12
CA ASN A 121 2.40 -21.42 15.79
C ASN A 121 3.10 -21.40 14.42
N PHE A 122 4.39 -21.07 14.40
CA PHE A 122 5.17 -20.99 13.16
C PHE A 122 5.26 -22.31 12.42
N GLU A 123 5.13 -23.46 13.10
CA GLU A 123 5.11 -24.75 12.44
C GLU A 123 3.90 -24.91 11.52
N GLN A 124 2.77 -24.26 11.82
CA GLN A 124 1.59 -24.25 10.94
C GLN A 124 1.78 -23.37 9.70
N LEU A 125 2.76 -22.45 9.74
CA LEU A 125 3.11 -21.53 8.65
C LEU A 125 4.21 -22.07 7.74
N GLU A 126 4.64 -23.32 7.95
CA GLU A 126 5.55 -23.98 7.04
C GLU A 126 4.89 -24.26 5.69
N PRO A 127 5.59 -24.02 4.56
CA PRO A 127 5.05 -24.25 3.21
C PRO A 127 4.38 -25.61 3.01
N LYS A 128 4.92 -26.67 3.63
CA LYS A 128 4.41 -28.03 3.53
C LYS A 128 3.01 -28.19 4.13
N LYS A 129 2.67 -27.39 5.15
CA LYS A 129 1.38 -27.43 5.85
C LYS A 129 0.35 -26.43 5.27
N LEU A 130 0.80 -25.52 4.41
CA LEU A 130 -0.08 -24.55 3.76
C LEU A 130 -0.88 -25.15 2.59
N GLY A 131 -0.66 -26.38 2.16
CA GLY A 131 -1.44 -26.98 1.06
C GLY A 131 -1.31 -26.18 -0.24
N LEU A 132 -0.08 -25.88 -0.63
CA LEU A 132 0.26 -24.97 -1.73
C LEU A 132 -0.15 -25.51 -3.11
N PRO A 133 -0.62 -24.66 -4.04
CA PRO A 133 -0.99 -25.07 -5.39
C PRO A 133 0.22 -25.53 -6.22
N SER A 134 -0.05 -26.17 -7.36
CA SER A 134 0.99 -26.44 -8.36
C SER A 134 1.31 -25.19 -9.17
N VAL A 135 2.56 -25.08 -9.64
CA VAL A 135 3.03 -24.00 -10.52
C VAL A 135 3.97 -24.58 -11.57
N GLU A 136 3.98 -23.94 -12.73
CA GLU A 136 4.93 -24.14 -13.81
C GLU A 136 6.05 -23.08 -13.72
N ASN A 137 7.14 -23.30 -14.46
CA ASN A 137 8.32 -22.43 -14.46
C ASN A 137 8.66 -21.95 -15.88
N LYS A 138 7.68 -21.36 -16.57
CA LYS A 138 7.94 -20.74 -17.88
C LYS A 138 8.55 -19.34 -17.67
N PRO A 139 9.57 -18.94 -18.42
CA PRO A 139 10.09 -17.58 -18.32
C PRO A 139 9.08 -16.58 -18.92
N ASP A 140 9.01 -15.38 -18.35
CA ASP A 140 8.32 -14.24 -18.93
C ASP A 140 8.98 -12.93 -18.47
N ASN A 141 9.32 -12.09 -19.44
CA ASN A 141 10.01 -10.82 -19.23
C ASN A 141 9.12 -9.61 -19.55
N SER A 142 7.84 -9.83 -19.87
CA SER A 142 6.88 -8.75 -20.04
C SER A 142 6.58 -8.11 -18.69
N ASN A 143 6.52 -6.79 -18.65
CA ASN A 143 6.11 -6.04 -17.46
C ASN A 143 4.74 -5.43 -17.75
N LYS A 144 3.77 -5.66 -16.88
CA LYS A 144 2.42 -5.14 -17.06
C LYS A 144 1.76 -4.73 -15.75
N ILE A 145 0.89 -3.75 -15.84
CA ILE A 145 0.11 -3.23 -14.71
C ILE A 145 -1.38 -3.21 -15.06
N GLY A 146 -2.26 -3.29 -14.07
CA GLY A 146 -3.69 -3.33 -14.33
C GLY A 146 -4.53 -3.00 -13.11
N ASN A 147 -5.84 -2.90 -13.32
CA ASN A 147 -6.79 -2.74 -12.24
C ASN A 147 -6.87 -4.02 -11.39
N LEU A 148 -6.84 -3.90 -10.07
CA LEU A 148 -6.88 -5.06 -9.17
C LEU A 148 -8.16 -5.89 -9.36
N SER A 149 -9.33 -5.27 -9.38
CA SER A 149 -10.60 -6.00 -9.51
C SER A 149 -10.74 -6.77 -10.82
N ALA A 150 -10.24 -6.22 -11.93
CA ALA A 150 -10.33 -6.83 -13.26
C ALA A 150 -9.23 -7.88 -13.51
N CYS A 151 -7.98 -7.56 -13.21
CA CYS A 151 -6.80 -8.33 -13.62
C CYS A 151 -6.32 -9.36 -12.58
N LYS A 152 -6.97 -9.45 -11.39
CA LYS A 152 -6.55 -10.37 -10.32
C LYS A 152 -6.48 -11.84 -10.74
N ASN A 153 -7.47 -12.32 -11.48
CA ASN A 153 -7.52 -13.72 -11.91
C ASN A 153 -6.41 -14.02 -12.93
N ASP A 154 -6.12 -13.06 -13.81
CA ASP A 154 -5.02 -13.17 -14.76
C ASP A 154 -3.67 -13.16 -14.05
N LEU A 155 -3.49 -12.33 -13.00
CA LEU A 155 -2.28 -12.37 -12.17
C LEU A 155 -2.12 -13.73 -11.51
N ILE A 156 -3.20 -14.32 -10.99
CA ILE A 156 -3.15 -15.69 -10.45
C ILE A 156 -2.75 -16.68 -11.54
N GLY A 157 -3.25 -16.53 -12.77
CA GLY A 157 -2.86 -17.33 -13.93
C GLY A 157 -1.36 -17.18 -14.25
N ASP A 158 -0.87 -15.95 -14.31
CA ASP A 158 0.54 -15.65 -14.56
C ASP A 158 1.44 -16.23 -13.47
N LEU A 159 1.05 -16.09 -12.19
CA LEU A 159 1.79 -16.69 -11.08
C LEU A 159 1.74 -18.22 -11.11
N ARG A 160 0.75 -18.85 -11.74
CA ARG A 160 0.75 -20.31 -11.93
C ARG A 160 1.67 -20.72 -13.06
N GLN A 161 1.76 -19.92 -14.12
CA GLN A 161 2.42 -20.31 -15.36
C GLN A 161 3.90 -19.90 -15.40
N TYR A 162 4.21 -18.69 -14.95
CA TYR A 162 5.48 -18.04 -15.18
C TYR A 162 6.33 -17.91 -13.92
N SER A 163 7.63 -18.19 -14.05
CA SER A 163 8.63 -17.92 -13.01
C SER A 163 8.87 -16.42 -12.85
N LEU A 164 9.09 -15.96 -11.62
CA LEU A 164 9.47 -14.57 -11.39
C LEU A 164 10.78 -14.21 -12.11
N PRO A 165 10.89 -13.03 -12.73
CA PRO A 165 12.12 -12.60 -13.38
C PRO A 165 13.27 -12.46 -12.37
N ILE A 166 14.49 -12.71 -12.84
CA ILE A 166 15.73 -12.57 -12.06
C ILE A 166 16.19 -11.12 -12.15
N GLN A 167 15.38 -10.21 -11.60
CA GLN A 167 15.72 -8.80 -11.46
C GLN A 167 15.59 -8.39 -9.99
N GLU A 168 16.40 -7.41 -9.58
CA GLU A 168 16.23 -6.77 -8.27
C GLU A 168 15.06 -5.79 -8.27
N GLY A 169 14.56 -5.48 -7.09
CA GLY A 169 13.45 -4.57 -6.88
C GLY A 169 12.09 -5.26 -6.78
N MET A 170 11.05 -4.52 -7.13
CA MET A 170 9.66 -4.95 -7.02
C MET A 170 9.29 -5.88 -8.17
N LEU A 171 8.84 -7.09 -7.85
CA LEU A 171 8.43 -8.08 -8.84
C LEU A 171 6.92 -8.09 -8.98
N VAL A 172 6.22 -8.32 -7.87
CA VAL A 172 4.76 -8.32 -7.83
C VAL A 172 4.32 -7.32 -6.79
N VAL A 173 3.43 -6.42 -7.15
CA VAL A 173 2.83 -5.46 -6.23
C VAL A 173 1.33 -5.49 -6.43
N VAL A 174 0.58 -5.73 -5.36
CA VAL A 174 -0.87 -5.71 -5.34
C VAL A 174 -1.29 -4.84 -4.18
N VAL A 175 -2.03 -3.76 -4.46
CA VAL A 175 -2.46 -2.79 -3.44
C VAL A 175 -3.89 -2.35 -3.73
N SER A 176 -4.72 -2.29 -2.71
CA SER A 176 -6.16 -2.02 -2.87
C SER A 176 -6.58 -0.53 -2.87
N SER A 177 -5.69 0.43 -2.61
CA SER A 177 -6.20 1.80 -2.39
C SER A 177 -5.22 2.94 -2.65
N THR A 178 -3.90 2.73 -2.50
CA THR A 178 -2.97 3.86 -2.35
C THR A 178 -1.92 4.03 -3.46
N VAL A 179 -1.57 2.96 -4.18
CA VAL A 179 -0.47 3.02 -5.14
C VAL A 179 -0.94 3.49 -6.52
N SER A 180 -0.38 4.58 -7.03
CA SER A 180 -0.70 5.13 -8.34
C SER A 180 -0.08 4.32 -9.49
N GLN A 181 -0.68 4.44 -10.67
CA GLN A 181 -0.10 3.93 -11.92
C GLN A 181 1.35 4.38 -12.12
N SER A 182 1.62 5.68 -11.99
CA SER A 182 2.95 6.26 -12.17
C SER A 182 4.01 5.70 -11.21
N SER A 183 3.59 5.32 -9.99
CA SER A 183 4.50 4.69 -9.03
C SER A 183 4.88 3.29 -9.48
N LEU A 184 3.92 2.48 -9.95
CA LEU A 184 4.21 1.15 -10.48
C LEU A 184 5.06 1.19 -11.76
N GLU A 185 4.82 2.16 -12.64
CA GLU A 185 5.64 2.39 -13.84
C GLU A 185 7.10 2.72 -13.46
N ARG A 186 7.31 3.63 -12.48
CA ARG A 186 8.64 4.04 -12.01
C ARG A 186 9.43 2.88 -11.40
N GLU A 187 8.78 2.02 -10.62
CA GLU A 187 9.41 0.86 -9.98
C GLU A 187 9.68 -0.31 -10.96
N LYS A 188 9.25 -0.21 -12.23
CA LYS A 188 9.42 -1.24 -13.26
C LYS A 188 8.96 -2.63 -12.81
N VAL A 189 7.81 -2.67 -12.14
CA VAL A 189 7.22 -3.91 -11.62
C VAL A 189 6.97 -4.92 -12.74
N TRP A 190 7.20 -6.21 -12.46
CA TRP A 190 6.84 -7.26 -13.41
C TRP A 190 5.32 -7.40 -13.52
N ARG A 191 4.63 -7.41 -12.37
CA ARG A 191 3.17 -7.37 -12.27
C ARG A 191 2.72 -6.38 -11.20
N GLY A 192 2.01 -5.34 -11.60
CA GLY A 192 1.43 -4.36 -10.68
C GLY A 192 -0.08 -4.33 -10.75
N LEU A 193 -0.77 -4.47 -9.62
CA LEU A 193 -2.21 -4.25 -9.53
C LEU A 193 -2.52 -3.15 -8.53
N SER A 194 -3.40 -2.24 -8.93
CA SER A 194 -3.94 -1.21 -8.07
C SER A 194 -5.41 -0.94 -8.38
N ASP A 195 -6.24 -0.70 -7.37
CA ASP A 195 -7.62 -0.26 -7.55
C ASP A 195 -7.72 1.16 -8.15
N VAL A 196 -6.62 1.94 -8.11
CA VAL A 196 -6.56 3.30 -8.67
C VAL A 196 -6.34 3.29 -10.19
N ILE A 197 -5.83 2.18 -10.75
CA ILE A 197 -5.66 2.05 -12.21
C ILE A 197 -7.03 1.90 -12.85
N SER A 198 -7.30 2.71 -13.87
CA SER A 198 -8.55 2.62 -14.65
C SER A 198 -8.40 1.64 -15.80
N GLY A 199 -9.51 0.99 -16.18
CA GLY A 199 -9.56 0.03 -17.28
C GLY A 199 -9.49 -1.42 -16.81
N ASP A 200 -10.03 -2.32 -17.63
CA ASP A 200 -10.15 -3.74 -17.30
C ASP A 200 -9.03 -4.58 -17.93
N GLU A 201 -8.20 -3.97 -18.77
CA GLU A 201 -7.11 -4.62 -19.49
C GLU A 201 -5.74 -4.31 -18.89
N TRP A 202 -4.79 -5.20 -19.15
CA TRP A 202 -3.39 -4.98 -18.80
C TRP A 202 -2.77 -3.86 -19.64
N VAL A 203 -2.00 -3.00 -18.97
CA VAL A 203 -1.17 -1.98 -19.58
C VAL A 203 0.27 -2.50 -19.64
N ASP A 204 0.79 -2.71 -20.84
CA ASP A 204 2.16 -3.16 -21.06
C ASP A 204 3.16 -2.00 -20.85
N LEU A 205 4.16 -2.25 -19.99
CA LEU A 205 5.21 -1.26 -19.67
C LEU A 205 6.38 -1.26 -20.66
N SER A 206 6.47 -2.28 -21.52
CA SER A 206 7.52 -2.41 -22.54
C SER A 206 7.34 -1.47 -23.73
N VAL A 207 6.15 -0.90 -23.91
CA VAL A 207 5.78 -0.10 -25.09
C VAL A 207 6.13 1.39 -24.96
N LYS A 208 6.39 1.89 -23.74
CA LYS A 208 6.77 3.31 -23.49
C LYS A 208 8.28 3.56 -23.60
N GLY A 209 8.93 3.02 -24.63
CA GLY A 209 10.26 3.45 -25.06
C GLY A 209 10.15 4.54 -26.12
N ASP A 210 10.78 5.69 -25.91
CA ASP A 210 10.98 6.77 -26.90
C ASP A 210 9.73 7.46 -27.49
N GLN A 211 8.88 8.04 -26.65
CA GLN A 211 8.27 9.32 -27.01
C GLN A 211 8.96 10.43 -26.23
N GLY A 212 9.97 11.01 -26.88
CA GLY A 212 10.71 12.15 -26.36
C GLY A 212 9.78 13.27 -25.91
N ASP A 213 10.18 13.89 -24.81
CA ASP A 213 9.64 15.13 -24.26
C ASP A 213 9.37 16.16 -25.36
N ASN A 214 8.11 16.22 -25.79
CA ASN A 214 7.58 17.28 -26.64
C ASN A 214 6.26 17.77 -26.08
N PHE A 215 6.27 18.29 -24.85
CA PHE A 215 5.29 19.30 -24.44
C PHE A 215 5.98 20.43 -23.69
N ARG A 216 6.76 21.20 -24.46
CA ARG A 216 7.11 22.57 -24.12
C ARG A 216 5.92 23.46 -24.51
N GLY A 217 5.22 23.95 -23.49
CA GLY A 217 4.51 25.22 -23.46
C GLY A 217 3.37 25.43 -24.46
N GLN A 218 2.13 25.47 -23.96
CA GLN A 218 1.23 26.54 -24.36
C GLN A 218 0.48 27.14 -23.16
N PRO A 219 0.14 28.43 -23.24
CA PRO A 219 -0.18 29.26 -22.11
C PRO A 219 -1.65 29.14 -21.71
N SER A 220 -1.89 29.51 -20.46
CA SER A 220 -3.19 29.83 -19.89
C SER A 220 -3.92 30.87 -20.75
N ASP A 221 -4.98 30.47 -21.45
CA ASP A 221 -6.00 31.40 -21.92
C ASP A 221 -7.24 31.30 -21.02
N SER A 222 -7.27 32.22 -20.06
CA SER A 222 -8.47 32.69 -19.40
C SER A 222 -9.37 33.37 -20.43
N ASN A 223 -10.55 32.80 -20.69
CA ASN A 223 -11.76 33.55 -21.05
C ASN A 223 -12.98 32.64 -20.91
N ARG A 224 -13.71 32.80 -19.81
CA ARG A 224 -15.04 32.22 -19.64
C ARG A 224 -15.98 33.33 -19.21
N ASP A 225 -16.59 33.96 -20.20
CA ASP A 225 -17.80 34.77 -20.01
C ASP A 225 -18.98 33.87 -19.65
N PRO A 226 -19.79 34.21 -18.65
CA PRO A 226 -21.02 33.50 -18.31
C PRO A 226 -22.21 34.23 -18.93
N ASN A 227 -22.88 33.64 -19.93
CA ASN A 227 -24.29 33.91 -20.21
C ASN A 227 -24.82 33.02 -21.33
N THR A 228 -25.53 31.94 -20.99
CA THR A 228 -26.65 31.50 -21.84
C THR A 228 -27.70 30.81 -20.98
N SER A 229 -28.70 31.61 -20.61
CA SER A 229 -30.03 31.19 -20.18
C SER A 229 -30.75 30.51 -21.34
N SER A 230 -31.34 29.34 -21.11
CA SER A 230 -32.42 28.81 -21.95
C SER A 230 -33.45 28.08 -21.09
N GLN A 231 -34.67 28.57 -21.19
CA GLN A 231 -35.89 28.08 -20.55
C GLN A 231 -36.37 26.74 -21.15
N PRO A 232 -37.25 26.00 -20.45
CA PRO A 232 -37.87 24.79 -20.96
C PRO A 232 -39.15 25.08 -21.78
N GLU A 233 -39.27 24.46 -22.95
CA GLU A 233 -40.46 24.50 -23.79
C GLU A 233 -41.58 23.57 -23.29
N LYS A 234 -42.80 24.10 -23.38
CA LYS A 234 -44.08 23.42 -23.14
C LYS A 234 -44.55 22.70 -24.41
N GLY A 235 -44.84 21.40 -24.30
CA GLY A 235 -45.59 20.65 -25.30
C GLY A 235 -47.03 20.37 -24.87
N LYS A 236 -48.02 20.96 -25.56
CA LYS A 236 -49.45 20.64 -25.54
C LYS A 236 -49.81 20.08 -26.91
N PHE A 237 -50.48 18.93 -27.02
CA PHE A 237 -51.41 18.59 -28.11
C PHE A 237 -52.38 17.48 -27.64
N GLY A 238 -53.66 17.57 -28.02
CA GLY A 238 -54.76 16.76 -27.48
C GLY A 238 -55.40 15.78 -28.48
N THR A 239 -56.08 14.76 -27.90
CA THR A 239 -57.39 14.10 -28.19
C THR A 239 -57.76 13.71 -29.64
N PRO A 240 -58.49 12.58 -29.91
CA PRO A 240 -59.93 12.42 -29.55
C PRO A 240 -60.47 11.02 -29.13
N TYR A 241 -61.56 11.09 -28.31
CA TYR A 241 -62.77 10.25 -28.17
C TYR A 241 -62.74 8.70 -28.14
N THR A 242 -63.32 8.12 -27.08
CA THR A 242 -64.59 7.33 -27.14
C THR A 242 -65.15 7.02 -25.73
N SER A 243 -66.47 7.22 -25.55
CA SER A 243 -67.28 6.81 -24.38
C SER A 243 -67.70 5.32 -24.49
N PRO A 244 -68.21 4.66 -23.43
CA PRO A 244 -69.63 4.80 -23.07
C PRO A 244 -69.98 4.75 -21.56
N SER A 245 -71.02 5.51 -21.22
CA SER A 245 -72.23 5.11 -20.48
C SER A 245 -72.13 4.31 -19.17
N GLY A 246 -72.65 4.89 -18.08
CA GLY A 246 -73.03 4.13 -16.88
C GLY A 246 -73.34 4.99 -15.66
N LEU A 247 -74.53 5.60 -15.62
CA LEU A 247 -75.13 6.23 -14.43
C LEU A 247 -75.42 5.18 -13.34
N PRO A 248 -75.37 5.53 -12.05
CA PRO A 248 -76.65 5.66 -11.34
C PRO A 248 -76.72 6.80 -10.30
N THR A 249 -77.89 7.46 -10.31
CA THR A 249 -78.70 8.06 -9.22
C THR A 249 -78.04 8.63 -7.95
N PRO A 250 -78.35 9.89 -7.56
CA PRO A 250 -77.97 10.44 -6.26
C PRO A 250 -78.95 9.99 -5.16
N PHE A 251 -78.41 9.42 -4.08
CA PHE A 251 -79.16 9.19 -2.85
C PHE A 251 -79.24 10.47 -2.01
N SER A 252 -80.45 10.73 -1.54
CA SER A 252 -80.87 11.85 -0.71
C SER A 252 -80.01 12.02 0.56
N ALA A 253 -79.54 13.24 0.77
CA ALA A 253 -78.94 13.67 2.04
C ALA A 253 -80.04 13.79 3.12
N SER A 254 -79.98 12.91 4.12
CA SER A 254 -80.70 13.05 5.38
C SER A 254 -79.84 13.86 6.35
N SER A 255 -80.26 15.09 6.63
CA SER A 255 -79.68 15.98 7.64
C SER A 255 -79.94 15.42 9.04
N ARG A 256 -78.96 14.69 9.62
CA ARG A 256 -78.92 14.39 11.05
C ARG A 256 -78.00 15.38 11.74
N SER A 257 -78.60 16.27 12.54
CA SER A 257 -77.89 17.21 13.40
C SER A 257 -77.31 16.48 14.61
N ASP A 258 -76.05 16.04 14.51
CA ASP A 258 -75.28 15.64 15.68
C ASP A 258 -74.60 16.88 16.29
N LYS A 259 -75.14 17.32 17.43
CA LYS A 259 -74.45 18.23 18.34
C LYS A 259 -73.22 17.51 18.91
N ARG A 260 -72.06 17.64 18.25
CA ARG A 260 -70.76 17.37 18.88
C ARG A 260 -70.28 18.62 19.57
N SER A 261 -70.01 18.47 20.87
CA SER A 261 -69.41 19.50 21.72
C SER A 261 -68.04 19.94 21.14
N PRO A 262 -67.64 21.22 21.23
CA PRO A 262 -66.42 21.75 20.58
C PRO A 262 -65.09 21.26 21.18
N GLU A 263 -65.12 20.36 22.17
CA GLU A 263 -63.95 20.04 23.00
C GLU A 263 -63.03 18.93 22.45
N ASP A 264 -63.46 18.18 21.42
CA ASP A 264 -62.68 17.07 20.85
C ASP A 264 -62.18 17.37 19.42
N SER A 265 -61.44 18.47 19.28
CA SER A 265 -60.69 18.71 18.04
C SER A 265 -59.50 17.75 17.96
N PRO A 266 -59.38 16.92 16.90
CA PRO A 266 -58.26 15.98 16.75
C PRO A 266 -56.91 16.69 16.78
N LEU A 267 -56.85 17.96 16.39
CA LEU A 267 -55.64 18.79 16.46
C LEU A 267 -55.07 18.88 17.88
N LYS A 268 -55.91 18.95 18.91
CA LYS A 268 -55.48 19.09 20.32
C LYS A 268 -54.74 17.85 20.83
N LYS A 269 -55.04 16.67 20.27
CA LYS A 269 -54.36 15.40 20.58
C LYS A 269 -52.99 15.26 19.92
N TRP A 270 -52.77 15.94 18.79
CA TRP A 270 -51.51 15.86 18.03
C TRP A 270 -50.49 16.94 18.37
N ILE A 271 -50.91 18.06 18.98
CA ILE A 271 -50.01 19.16 19.42
C ILE A 271 -48.76 18.66 20.18
N PRO A 272 -48.85 17.80 21.22
CA PRO A 272 -47.65 17.36 21.93
C PRO A 272 -46.69 16.53 21.06
N ILE A 273 -47.21 15.76 20.11
CA ILE A 273 -46.40 14.95 19.17
C ILE A 273 -45.65 15.86 18.19
N ILE A 274 -46.35 16.88 17.65
CA ILE A 274 -45.76 17.87 16.75
C ILE A 274 -44.67 18.67 17.46
N VAL A 275 -44.91 19.09 18.71
CA VAL A 275 -43.92 19.82 19.51
C VAL A 275 -42.67 18.96 19.78
N ALA A 276 -42.84 17.69 20.15
CA ALA A 276 -41.71 16.77 20.35
C ALA A 276 -40.89 16.57 19.07
N PHE A 277 -41.54 16.46 17.91
CA PHE A 277 -40.88 16.31 16.62
C PHE A 277 -40.06 17.55 16.24
N VAL A 278 -40.60 18.75 16.43
CA VAL A 278 -39.88 20.01 16.15
C VAL A 278 -38.66 20.17 17.07
N ILE A 279 -38.79 19.83 18.36
CA ILE A 279 -37.67 19.88 19.31
C ILE A 279 -36.57 18.89 18.88
N GLY A 280 -36.94 17.64 18.52
CA GLY A 280 -35.98 16.65 18.04
C GLY A 280 -35.23 17.10 16.77
N LEU A 281 -35.94 17.74 15.84
CA LEU A 281 -35.37 18.26 14.60
C LEU A 281 -34.41 19.43 14.87
N LEU A 282 -34.75 20.33 15.80
CA LEU A 282 -33.85 21.42 16.20
C LEU A 282 -32.58 20.91 16.89
N ILE A 283 -32.69 19.92 17.78
CA ILE A 283 -31.53 19.29 18.42
C ILE A 283 -30.63 18.63 17.36
N GLY A 284 -31.22 17.96 16.36
CA GLY A 284 -30.49 17.37 15.23
C GLY A 284 -29.72 18.41 14.42
N ILE A 285 -30.34 19.54 14.08
CA ILE A 285 -29.69 20.63 13.34
C ILE A 285 -28.53 21.23 14.14
N VAL A 286 -28.73 21.50 15.43
CA VAL A 286 -27.68 22.06 16.31
C VAL A 286 -26.53 21.07 16.49
N GLY A 287 -26.82 19.78 16.69
CA GLY A 287 -25.81 18.73 16.77
C GLY A 287 -25.00 18.60 15.48
N HIS A 288 -25.67 18.65 14.33
CA HIS A 288 -25.02 18.63 13.02
C HIS A 288 -24.13 19.87 12.81
N TYR A 289 -24.61 21.05 13.18
CA TYR A 289 -23.83 22.30 13.11
C TYR A 289 -22.58 22.24 14.00
N LEU A 290 -22.72 21.80 15.26
CA LEU A 290 -21.59 21.64 16.18
C LEU A 290 -20.57 20.62 15.66
N TYR A 291 -21.03 19.50 15.12
CA TYR A 291 -20.16 18.48 14.51
C TYR A 291 -19.34 19.03 13.33
N TYR A 292 -19.99 19.73 12.39
CA TYR A 292 -19.31 20.33 11.24
C TYR A 292 -18.40 21.49 11.61
N SER A 293 -18.70 22.22 12.69
CA SER A 293 -17.83 23.29 13.19
C SER A 293 -16.56 22.77 13.90
N ASN A 294 -16.56 21.52 14.39
CA ASN A 294 -15.42 20.94 15.11
C ASN A 294 -14.41 20.20 14.21
N ILE A 295 -14.86 19.67 13.06
CA ILE A 295 -13.99 19.04 12.04
C ILE A 295 -12.85 19.97 11.56
N PRO A 296 -13.08 21.24 11.19
CA PRO A 296 -11.99 22.10 10.71
C PRO A 296 -10.94 22.40 11.80
N ASN A 297 -11.33 22.38 13.08
CA ASN A 297 -10.38 22.55 14.19
C ASN A 297 -9.49 21.33 14.37
N MET A 298 -10.03 20.12 14.23
CA MET A 298 -9.23 18.89 14.28
C MET A 298 -8.28 18.77 13.09
N GLN A 299 -8.75 19.14 11.90
CA GLN A 299 -7.89 19.20 10.70
C GLN A 299 -6.75 20.20 10.87
N LYS A 300 -7.03 21.38 11.43
CA LYS A 300 -6.00 22.39 11.70
C LYS A 300 -4.94 21.90 12.69
N GLN A 301 -5.34 21.22 13.77
CA GLN A 301 -4.41 20.63 14.73
C GLN A 301 -3.55 19.53 14.09
N GLN A 302 -4.14 18.72 13.20
CA GLN A 302 -3.42 17.68 12.49
C GLN A 302 -2.41 18.28 11.48
N ILE A 303 -2.77 19.37 10.81
CA ILE A 303 -1.87 20.11 9.92
C ILE A 303 -0.70 20.69 10.71
N GLU A 304 -0.95 21.33 11.85
CA GLU A 304 0.11 21.91 12.71
C GLU A 304 1.07 20.85 13.25
N GLN A 305 0.56 19.66 13.61
CA GLN A 305 1.40 18.53 14.00
C GLN A 305 2.25 17.99 12.84
N ASN A 306 1.67 17.92 11.65
CA ASN A 306 2.37 17.48 10.45
C ASN A 306 3.47 18.48 10.07
N GLU A 307 3.19 19.79 10.09
CA GLU A 307 4.18 20.85 9.84
C GLU A 307 5.35 20.77 10.82
N LYS A 308 5.07 20.58 12.12
CA LYS A 308 6.12 20.37 13.11
C LYS A 308 6.97 19.13 12.82
N THR A 309 6.31 18.03 12.45
CA THR A 309 7.00 16.76 12.13
C THR A 309 7.88 16.92 10.87
N ILE A 310 7.42 17.68 9.88
CA ILE A 310 8.18 18.00 8.67
C ILE A 310 9.42 18.83 9.04
N GLY A 311 9.27 19.88 9.86
CA GLY A 311 10.42 20.69 10.33
C GLY A 311 11.47 19.85 11.08
N ASP A 312 11.03 18.98 12.00
CA ASP A 312 11.93 18.06 12.72
C ASP A 312 12.64 17.05 11.78
N GLN A 313 12.02 16.72 10.63
CA GLN A 313 12.61 15.88 9.60
C GLN A 313 13.62 16.64 8.73
N GLU A 314 13.33 17.88 8.35
CA GLU A 314 14.25 18.75 7.62
C GLU A 314 15.55 18.97 8.40
N ASP A 315 15.47 19.23 9.70
CA ASP A 315 16.65 19.38 10.57
C ASP A 315 17.50 18.10 10.61
N LYS A 316 16.86 16.93 10.62
CA LYS A 316 17.58 15.63 10.59
C LYS A 316 18.24 15.38 9.24
N ILE A 317 17.59 15.77 8.15
CA ILE A 317 18.17 15.66 6.80
C ILE A 317 19.39 16.56 6.70
N ALA A 318 19.31 17.80 7.19
CA ALA A 318 20.45 18.73 7.20
C ALA A 318 21.64 18.20 8.02
N ASP A 319 21.39 17.57 9.18
CA ASP A 319 22.45 16.93 9.98
C ASP A 319 23.07 15.72 9.25
N GLN A 320 22.25 14.93 8.55
CA GLN A 320 22.73 13.81 7.74
C GLN A 320 23.59 14.27 6.56
N ASP A 321 23.17 15.31 5.83
CA ASP A 321 23.92 15.87 4.71
C ASP A 321 25.30 16.39 5.16
N LYS A 322 25.35 17.03 6.32
CA LYS A 322 26.62 17.46 6.92
C LYS A 322 27.54 16.27 7.22
N ARG A 323 27.00 15.19 7.79
CA ARG A 323 27.77 13.97 8.08
C ARG A 323 28.25 13.26 6.83
N ILE A 324 27.47 13.31 5.74
CA ILE A 324 27.87 12.76 4.43
C ILE A 324 29.05 13.55 3.87
N ASN A 325 28.98 14.88 3.88
CA ASN A 325 30.09 15.74 3.43
C ASN A 325 31.38 15.48 4.25
N ASP A 326 31.26 15.39 5.58
CA ASP A 326 32.42 15.07 6.44
C ASP A 326 33.02 13.69 6.09
N GLN A 327 32.20 12.71 5.70
CA GLN A 327 32.66 11.40 5.25
C GLN A 327 33.33 11.44 3.87
N GLU A 328 32.81 12.26 2.96
CA GLU A 328 33.39 12.44 1.62
C GLU A 328 34.81 13.00 1.71
N ASP A 329 35.04 14.01 2.56
CA ASP A 329 36.38 14.55 2.84
C ASP A 329 37.34 13.48 3.39
N ILE A 330 36.86 12.60 4.29
CA ILE A 330 37.65 11.48 4.82
C ILE A 330 38.01 10.50 3.70
N ILE A 331 37.08 10.20 2.79
CA ILE A 331 37.31 9.30 1.65
C ILE A 331 38.36 9.89 0.70
N VAL A 332 38.23 11.17 0.33
CA VAL A 332 39.19 11.87 -0.54
C VAL A 332 40.60 11.85 0.06
N ASN A 333 40.73 12.08 1.36
CA ASN A 333 42.03 12.04 2.03
C ASN A 333 42.63 10.62 2.09
N LYS A 334 41.79 9.59 2.31
CA LYS A 334 42.23 8.19 2.24
C LYS A 334 42.69 7.80 0.84
N GLU A 335 41.99 8.23 -0.20
CA GLU A 335 42.37 7.98 -1.60
C GLU A 335 43.75 8.59 -1.91
N LYS A 336 44.00 9.83 -1.48
CA LYS A 336 45.31 10.48 -1.61
C LYS A 336 46.42 9.70 -0.91
N THR A 337 46.14 9.16 0.27
CA THR A 337 47.07 8.33 1.04
C THR A 337 47.37 7.01 0.33
N ILE A 338 46.36 6.37 -0.28
CA ILE A 338 46.53 5.14 -1.05
C ILE A 338 47.42 5.40 -2.27
N LYS A 339 47.15 6.46 -3.05
CA LYS A 339 47.98 6.83 -4.21
C LYS A 339 49.45 7.08 -3.85
N GLN A 340 49.71 7.68 -2.68
CA GLN A 340 51.08 7.86 -2.18
C GLN A 340 51.75 6.53 -1.83
N LYS A 341 51.01 5.59 -1.22
CA LYS A 341 51.54 4.26 -0.90
C LYS A 341 51.82 3.44 -2.16
N ASP A 342 50.94 3.51 -3.16
CA ASP A 342 51.15 2.82 -4.44
C ASP A 342 52.43 3.30 -5.13
N LYS A 343 52.65 4.62 -5.14
CA LYS A 343 53.90 5.21 -5.65
C LYS A 343 55.13 4.71 -4.90
N LEU A 344 55.08 4.65 -3.56
CA LEU A 344 56.19 4.13 -2.75
C LEU A 344 56.48 2.65 -3.07
N ILE A 345 55.44 1.84 -3.26
CA ILE A 345 55.58 0.43 -3.62
C ILE A 345 56.27 0.29 -4.99
N GLU A 346 55.88 1.12 -5.95
CA GLU A 346 56.49 1.16 -7.29
C GLU A 346 57.98 1.56 -7.22
N ASP A 347 58.32 2.58 -6.43
CA ASP A 347 59.71 3.00 -6.21
C ASP A 347 60.56 1.88 -5.56
N ILE A 348 60.02 1.16 -4.57
CA ILE A 348 60.69 0.01 -3.95
C ILE A 348 60.90 -1.12 -4.96
N PHE A 349 59.91 -1.40 -5.80
CA PHE A 349 60.02 -2.42 -6.85
C PHE A 349 61.10 -2.07 -7.87
N ASN A 350 61.16 -0.81 -8.30
CA ASN A 350 62.17 -0.32 -9.23
C ASN A 350 63.57 -0.41 -8.63
N TYR A 351 63.74 -0.04 -7.36
CA TYR A 351 65.01 -0.17 -6.65
C TYR A 351 65.46 -1.63 -6.52
N ALA A 352 64.56 -2.54 -6.13
CA ALA A 352 64.87 -3.96 -6.01
C ALA A 352 65.28 -4.57 -7.36
N LYS A 353 64.63 -4.16 -8.45
CA LYS A 353 64.98 -4.55 -9.81
C LYS A 353 66.37 -4.05 -10.19
N GLU A 354 66.67 -2.77 -9.95
CA GLU A 354 67.99 -2.21 -10.24
C GLU A 354 69.11 -2.90 -9.43
N PHE A 355 68.85 -3.19 -8.15
CA PHE A 355 69.78 -3.95 -7.31
C PHE A 355 70.03 -5.36 -7.85
N THR A 356 68.99 -6.03 -8.35
CA THR A 356 69.10 -7.37 -8.95
C THR A 356 69.88 -7.31 -10.27
N ASP A 357 69.59 -6.33 -11.13
CA ASP A 357 70.22 -6.21 -12.45
C ASP A 357 71.69 -5.80 -12.36
N LYS A 358 72.05 -4.89 -11.43
CA LYS A 358 73.40 -4.31 -11.34
C LYS A 358 74.22 -4.81 -10.15
N GLY A 359 73.59 -5.05 -9.01
CA GLY A 359 74.25 -5.41 -7.76
C GLY A 359 74.67 -6.88 -7.70
N LEU A 360 73.81 -7.80 -8.15
CA LEU A 360 74.09 -9.24 -8.14
C LEU A 360 75.37 -9.61 -8.91
N PRO A 361 75.58 -9.13 -10.16
CA PRO A 361 76.79 -9.44 -10.94
C PRO A 361 78.08 -8.92 -10.30
N LEU A 362 78.01 -7.81 -9.55
CA LEU A 362 79.15 -7.25 -8.82
C LEU A 362 79.52 -8.12 -7.61
N ILE A 363 78.53 -8.62 -6.88
CA ILE A 363 78.73 -9.54 -5.74
C ILE A 363 79.33 -10.86 -6.23
N GLU A 364 78.83 -11.41 -7.35
CA GLU A 364 79.39 -12.62 -7.95
C GLU A 364 80.84 -12.44 -8.41
N ARG A 365 81.18 -11.27 -8.98
CA ARG A 365 82.58 -10.94 -9.32
C ARG A 365 83.49 -10.88 -8.10
N ILE A 366 83.04 -10.28 -7.00
CA ILE A 366 83.85 -10.17 -5.77
C ILE A 366 84.10 -11.56 -5.16
N ASN A 367 83.07 -12.41 -5.11
CA ASN A 367 83.20 -13.77 -4.58
C ASN A 367 83.99 -14.71 -5.50
N GLY A 368 83.97 -14.47 -6.82
CA GLY A 368 84.77 -15.21 -7.79
C GLY A 368 86.27 -14.88 -7.76
N VAL A 369 86.67 -13.72 -7.23
CA VAL A 369 88.08 -13.28 -7.11
C VAL A 369 88.77 -13.82 -5.84
N GLN A 370 88.02 -14.38 -4.89
CA GLN A 370 88.55 -15.01 -3.67
C GLN A 370 88.77 -16.53 -3.77
N LYS A 371 88.45 -17.15 -4.91
CA LYS A 371 88.84 -18.53 -5.25
C LYS A 371 90.05 -18.51 -6.18
#